data_AF-A0A0B1RVD3-F1
#
_entry.id   AF-A0A0B1RVD3-F1
#
_cell.length_a   1.000
_cell.length_b   1.000
_cell.length_c   1.000
_cell.angle_alpha   90.00
_cell.angle_beta   90.00
_cell.angle_gamma   90.00
#
_symmetry.space_group_name_H-M   'P 1'
#
loop_
_entity.id
_entity.type
_entity.pdbx_description
1 polymer ?
#
loop_
_entity_poly.entity_id
_entity_poly.type
_entity_poly.pdbx_seq_one_letter_code
_entity_poly.pdbx_strand_id
1 'polypeptide(L)'
;MGHVNSEFFCRSLLELCHFPPTRRFNPPLPQDQLLSFYISSCRLVCASYHMVPKQSAPQGLSITMAECQLPYLEEVLQQLNLAQTHIERLIGNLEMCRPR
;
A
#
# COMPACT_ATOMS: atom_id res chain seq x y z
N MET A 1 -8.71 10.93 18.27
CA MET A 1 -7.28 10.76 17.94
C MET A 1 -6.98 9.28 17.92
N GLY A 2 -7.21 8.63 16.77
CA GLY A 2 -6.82 7.24 16.57
C GLY A 2 -5.56 7.23 15.71
N HIS A 3 -4.42 6.86 16.30
CA HIS A 3 -3.27 6.40 15.54
C HIS A 3 -3.72 5.12 14.81
N VAL A 4 -4.21 5.28 13.58
CA VAL A 4 -4.33 4.16 12.66
C VAL A 4 -2.90 3.86 12.25
N ASN A 5 -2.33 2.84 12.86
CA ASN A 5 -1.04 2.28 12.47
C ASN A 5 -1.11 2.00 10.96
N SER A 6 -0.45 2.87 10.19
CA SER A 6 -0.26 2.71 8.76
C SER A 6 0.82 1.63 8.54
N GLU A 7 0.52 0.40 8.93
CA GLU A 7 1.33 -0.79 8.65
C GLU A 7 0.91 -1.45 7.33
N PHE A 8 0.48 -0.66 6.36
CA PHE A 8 0.28 -1.16 5.01
C PHE A 8 1.63 -1.26 4.29
N PHE A 9 2.20 -2.45 4.35
CA PHE A 9 3.15 -3.00 3.37
C PHE A 9 4.56 -2.38 3.28
N CYS A 10 5.21 -2.10 4.40
CA CYS A 10 6.67 -1.91 4.39
C CYS A 10 7.39 -3.27 4.34
N ARG A 11 7.43 -3.91 3.15
CA ARG A 11 8.46 -4.92 2.91
C ARG A 11 9.81 -4.21 2.95
N SER A 12 10.75 -4.73 3.73
CA SER A 12 12.14 -4.28 3.70
C SER A 12 12.71 -4.44 2.28
N LEU A 13 13.71 -3.63 1.90
CA LEU A 13 14.37 -3.76 0.58
C LEU A 13 14.90 -5.19 0.36
N LEU A 14 15.33 -5.88 1.42
CA LEU A 14 15.76 -7.27 1.37
C LEU A 14 14.62 -8.21 0.97
N GLU A 15 13.42 -8.01 1.49
CA GLU A 15 12.23 -8.80 1.12
C GLU A 15 11.78 -8.51 -0.31
N LEU A 16 12.02 -7.30 -0.82
CA LEU A 16 11.75 -6.93 -2.21
C LEU A 16 12.71 -7.63 -3.18
N CYS A 17 14.00 -7.75 -2.85
CA CYS A 17 14.97 -8.51 -3.66
C CYS A 17 14.56 -9.97 -3.86
N HIS A 18 13.95 -10.59 -2.84
CA HIS A 18 13.55 -12.00 -2.88
C HIS A 18 12.10 -12.21 -3.32
N PHE A 19 11.38 -11.14 -3.68
CA PHE A 19 9.96 -11.21 -3.98
C PHE A 19 9.72 -11.87 -5.35
N PRO A 20 9.02 -13.02 -5.45
CA PRO A 20 8.90 -13.78 -6.70
C PRO A 20 8.42 -12.98 -7.93
N PRO A 21 7.52 -11.98 -7.81
CA PRO A 21 7.13 -11.12 -8.92
C PRO A 21 8.26 -10.31 -9.58
N THR A 22 9.34 -9.95 -8.87
CA THR A 22 10.47 -9.22 -9.47
C THR A 22 11.29 -10.09 -10.44
N ARG A 23 11.10 -11.42 -10.43
CA ARG A 23 11.69 -12.36 -11.40
C ARG A 23 10.82 -12.61 -12.63
N ARG A 24 9.66 -11.96 -12.76
CA ARG A 24 8.76 -12.09 -13.92
C ARG A 24 8.97 -11.04 -15.01
N PHE A 25 9.91 -10.12 -14.82
CA PHE A 25 10.30 -9.17 -15.86
C PHE A 25 11.03 -9.89 -16.99
N ASN A 26 10.68 -9.58 -18.23
CA ASN A 26 11.35 -10.08 -19.42
C ASN A 26 11.62 -8.89 -20.38
N PRO A 27 12.87 -8.42 -20.51
CA PRO A 27 14.09 -8.94 -19.87
C PRO A 27 14.10 -8.75 -18.34
N PRO A 28 14.91 -9.52 -17.59
CA PRO A 28 15.02 -9.36 -16.14
C PRO A 28 15.51 -7.94 -15.77
N LEU A 29 15.13 -7.49 -14.57
CA LEU A 29 15.54 -6.17 -14.07
C LEU A 29 17.07 -6.09 -13.86
N PRO A 30 17.67 -4.89 -13.98
CA PRO A 30 19.05 -4.64 -13.58
C PRO A 30 19.30 -5.01 -12.11
N GLN A 31 20.51 -5.47 -11.77
CA GLN A 31 20.85 -5.94 -10.41
C GLN A 31 20.87 -4.80 -9.37
N ASP A 32 21.09 -3.58 -9.84
CA ASP A 32 21.08 -2.33 -9.10
C ASP A 32 19.68 -1.71 -9.02
N GLN A 33 18.65 -2.35 -9.59
CA GLN A 33 17.28 -1.85 -9.59
C GLN A 33 16.33 -2.80 -8.86
N LEU A 34 15.54 -2.25 -7.94
CA LEU A 34 14.44 -2.94 -7.29
C LEU A 34 13.12 -2.24 -7.61
N LEU A 35 12.06 -3.01 -7.76
CA LEU A 35 10.70 -2.50 -7.94
C LEU A 35 9.81 -3.01 -6.81
N SER A 36 9.00 -2.12 -6.25
CA SER A 36 7.89 -2.45 -5.38
C SER A 36 6.58 -1.96 -5.98
N PHE A 37 5.51 -2.71 -5.70
CA PHE A 37 4.14 -2.34 -6.03
C PHE A 37 3.30 -2.46 -4.77
N TYR A 38 2.57 -1.41 -4.42
CA TYR A 38 1.68 -1.41 -3.27
C TYR A 38 0.46 -0.55 -3.54
N ILE A 39 -0.61 -0.81 -2.80
CA ILE A 39 -1.82 0.02 -2.83
C ILE A 39 -1.75 0.97 -1.63
N SER A 40 -1.85 2.27 -1.89
CA SER A 40 -1.99 3.30 -0.86
C SER A 40 -3.33 4.00 -1.05
N SER A 41 -4.22 3.86 -0.06
CA SER A 41 -5.62 4.28 -0.20
C SER A 41 -6.25 3.66 -1.47
N CYS A 42 -6.53 4.48 -2.49
CA CYS A 42 -7.10 4.05 -3.77
C CYS A 42 -6.10 4.14 -4.93
N ARG A 43 -4.78 4.16 -4.66
CA ARG A 43 -3.75 4.30 -5.70
C ARG A 43 -2.86 3.08 -5.75
N LEU A 44 -2.64 2.55 -6.95
CA LEU A 44 -1.53 1.64 -7.20
C LEU A 44 -0.26 2.47 -7.33
N VAL A 45 0.69 2.22 -6.46
CA VAL A 45 1.99 2.89 -6.45
C VAL A 45 3.05 1.89 -6.91
N CYS A 46 3.88 2.32 -7.85
CA CYS A 46 5.12 1.66 -8.23
C CYS A 46 6.28 2.50 -7.73
N ALA A 47 7.16 1.91 -6.90
CA ALA A 47 8.40 2.54 -6.50
C ALA A 47 9.59 1.78 -7.09
N SER A 48 10.48 2.52 -7.75
CA SER A 48 11.76 2.06 -8.27
C SER A 48 12.87 2.55 -7.36
N TYR A 49 13.69 1.62 -6.88
CA TYR A 49 14.85 1.89 -6.05
C TYR A 49 16.10 1.60 -6.87
N HIS A 50 16.93 2.60 -7.07
CA HIS A 50 18.21 2.48 -7.75
C HIS A 50 19.34 2.52 -6.71
N MET A 51 20.11 1.44 -6.66
CA MET A 51 21.18 1.21 -5.71
C MET A 51 22.51 1.62 -6.34
N VAL A 52 23.10 2.73 -5.91
CA VAL A 52 24.39 3.19 -6.45
C VAL A 52 25.55 2.52 -5.71
N PRO A 53 26.45 1.78 -6.37
CA PRO A 53 27.64 1.21 -5.73
C PRO A 53 28.58 2.30 -5.21
N LYS A 54 29.09 2.14 -3.98
CA LYS A 54 29.98 3.09 -3.31
C LYS A 54 31.35 3.17 -3.99
N GLN A 55 31.83 4.39 -4.27
CA GLN A 55 33.28 4.68 -4.27
C GLN A 55 33.75 5.52 -3.07
N SER A 56 32.90 6.26 -2.32
CA SER A 56 33.41 7.03 -1.16
C SER A 56 32.41 7.69 -0.17
N ALA A 57 31.09 7.59 -0.31
CA ALA A 57 30.11 8.31 0.57
C ALA A 57 28.87 7.45 0.91
N PRO A 58 28.01 7.80 1.91
CA PRO A 58 26.89 6.97 2.37
C PRO A 58 25.99 6.54 1.20
N GLN A 59 25.46 5.31 1.25
CA GLN A 59 24.69 4.68 0.16
C GLN A 59 23.58 5.62 -0.34
N GLY A 60 23.75 6.19 -1.53
CA GLY A 60 22.73 7.00 -2.18
C GLY A 60 21.66 6.07 -2.76
N LEU A 61 20.54 5.93 -2.07
CA LEU A 61 19.35 5.29 -2.59
C LEU A 61 18.56 6.33 -3.39
N SER A 62 18.47 6.16 -4.71
CA SER A 62 17.57 6.99 -5.51
C SER A 62 16.23 6.28 -5.63
N ILE A 63 15.14 6.99 -5.30
CA ILE A 63 13.77 6.45 -5.33
C ILE A 63 12.97 7.25 -6.36
N THR A 64 12.38 6.56 -7.32
CA THR A 64 11.43 7.14 -8.29
C THR A 64 10.09 6.46 -8.12
N MET A 65 9.01 7.24 -8.09
CA MET A 65 7.66 6.72 -7.86
C MET A 65 6.72 7.13 -8.98
N ALA A 66 5.85 6.20 -9.36
CA ALA A 66 4.72 6.45 -10.24
C ALA A 66 3.44 5.94 -9.55
N GLU A 67 2.34 6.67 -9.71
CA GLU A 67 1.06 6.32 -9.11
C GLU A 67 -0.08 6.39 -10.13
N CYS A 68 -1.07 5.52 -9.94
CA CYS A 68 -2.29 5.48 -10.74
C CYS A 68 -3.50 5.30 -9.82
N GLN A 69 -4.55 6.08 -10.05
CA GLN A 69 -5.82 5.94 -9.32
C GLN A 69 -6.53 4.65 -9.74
N LEU A 70 -7.08 3.94 -8.75
CA LEU A 70 -7.90 2.74 -8.92
C LEU A 70 -9.37 3.12 -8.66
N PRO A 71 -10.10 3.62 -9.67
CA PRO A 71 -11.45 4.16 -9.47
C PRO A 71 -12.43 3.12 -8.91
N TYR A 72 -12.33 1.86 -9.34
CA TYR A 72 -13.19 0.81 -8.80
C TYR A 72 -12.93 0.53 -7.31
N LEU A 73 -11.68 0.65 -6.85
CA LEU A 73 -11.37 0.48 -5.43
C LEU A 73 -11.93 1.64 -4.60
N GLU A 74 -11.92 2.85 -5.16
CA GLU A 74 -12.53 4.02 -4.55
C GLU A 74 -14.05 3.85 -4.39
N GLU A 75 -14.74 3.38 -5.43
CA GLU A 75 -16.17 3.05 -5.36
C GLU A 75 -16.47 2.01 -4.28
N VAL A 76 -15.68 0.93 -4.21
CA VAL A 76 -15.84 -0.11 -3.19
C VAL A 76 -15.66 0.46 -1.77
N LEU A 77 -14.63 1.28 -1.55
CA LEU A 77 -14.40 1.91 -0.25
C LEU A 77 -15.54 2.86 0.14
N GLN A 78 -16.12 3.60 -0.82
CA GLN A 78 -17.31 4.41 -0.57
C GLN A 78 -18.51 3.55 -0.14
N GLN A 79 -18.75 2.42 -0.81
CA GLN A 79 -19.83 1.50 -0.42
C GLN A 79 -19.61 0.90 0.97
N LEU A 80 -18.38 0.57 1.33
CA LEU A 80 -18.04 0.07 2.67
C LEU A 80 -18.28 1.13 3.75
N ASN A 81 -17.93 2.39 3.51
CA ASN A 81 -18.21 3.50 4.44
C ASN A 81 -19.73 3.70 4.65
N LEU A 82 -20.52 3.59 3.58
CA LEU A 82 -21.97 3.66 3.67
C LEU A 82 -22.53 2.49 4.48
N ALA A 83 -22.06 1.27 4.21
CA ALA A 83 -22.46 0.08 4.95
C ALA A 83 -22.14 0.21 6.45
N GLN A 84 -20.94 0.69 6.80
CA GLN A 84 -20.55 0.94 8.18
C GLN A 84 -21.51 1.94 8.85
N THR A 85 -21.83 3.05 8.18
CA THR A 85 -22.78 4.05 8.71
C THR A 85 -24.16 3.44 8.98
N HIS A 86 -24.65 2.59 8.08
CA HIS A 86 -25.93 1.89 8.26
C HIS A 86 -25.90 0.91 9.44
N ILE A 87 -24.79 0.17 9.60
CA ILE A 87 -24.60 -0.77 10.70
C ILE A 87 -24.55 -0.04 12.04
N GLU A 88 -23.78 1.05 12.14
CA GLU A 88 -23.69 1.86 13.37
C GLU A 88 -25.07 2.43 13.77
N ARG A 89 -25.85 2.90 12.79
CA ARG A 89 -27.22 3.36 13.03
C ARG A 89 -28.14 2.21 13.50
N LEU A 90 -28.02 1.03 12.91
CA LEU A 90 -28.79 -0.14 13.33
C LEU A 90 -28.45 -0.53 14.77
N ILE A 91 -27.16 -0.55 15.13
CA ILE A 91 -26.69 -0.83 16.49
C ILE A 91 -27.32 0.17 17.47
N GLY A 92 -27.23 1.47 17.19
CA GLY A 92 -27.82 2.48 18.05
C GLY A 92 -29.33 2.32 18.23
N ASN A 93 -30.06 1.97 17.15
CA ASN A 93 -31.49 1.70 17.25
C ASN A 93 -31.79 0.45 18.11
N LEU A 94 -31.01 -0.62 17.97
CA LEU A 94 -31.19 -1.86 18.74
C LEU A 94 -30.92 -1.63 20.23
N GLU A 95 -29.92 -0.81 20.57
CA GLU A 95 -29.64 -0.43 21.96
C GLU A 95 -30.81 0.32 22.59
N MET A 96 -31.46 1.22 21.85
CA MET A 96 -32.65 1.94 22.31
C MET A 96 -33.87 1.03 22.53
N CYS A 97 -33.95 -0.08 21.81
CA CYS A 97 -35.02 -1.06 21.95
C CYS A 97 -34.76 -2.11 23.05
N ARG A 98 -33.61 -2.07 23.73
CA ARG A 98 -33.26 -3.04 24.76
C ARG A 98 -34.15 -2.82 26.01
N PRO A 99 -34.93 -3.82 26.46
CA PRO A 99 -35.72 -3.68 27.66
C PRO A 99 -34.81 -3.46 28.88
N ARG A 100 -35.25 -2.56 29.78
CA ARG A 100 -34.55 -2.26 31.05
C ARG A 100 -34.51 -3.46 31.98
#